data_AF-A0A2Z3GVP3-F1
#
_entry.id   AF-A0A2Z3GVP3-F1
#
_cell.length_a   1.000
_cell.length_b   1.000
_cell.length_c   1.000
_cell.angle_alpha   90.00
_cell.angle_beta   90.00
_cell.angle_gamma   90.00
#
_symmetry.space_group_name_H-M   'P 1'
#
loop_
_entity.id
_entity.type
_entity.pdbx_description
1 polymer ?
#
loop_
_entity_poly.entity_id
_entity_poly.type
_entity_poly.pdbx_seq_one_letter_code
_entity_poly.pdbx_strand_id
1 'polypeptide(L)'
;MFAHVQQTRAETAADQDALRISIDTKAKVKVGDFSRGGEARGGEAVRALDHDIAPESILVPFGVLEMNRGAVPIHQPWFLFGHSKETSDFLADGLDLWWNERKVVHGGVRRLHIELDNGPEVASSRTQFLNRMVGFADRHRVTVELAYLPPHHSK
;
A
#
# COMPACT_ATOMS: atom_id res chain seq x y z
N MET A 1 -6.68 2.49 23.57
CA MET A 1 -6.90 2.82 22.14
C MET A 1 -6.29 1.79 21.18
N PHE A 2 -5.05 1.31 21.39
CA PHE A 2 -4.42 0.30 20.51
C PHE A 2 -4.79 -1.17 20.80
N ALA A 3 -5.56 -1.44 21.85
CA ALA A 3 -5.84 -2.81 22.28
C ALA A 3 -6.45 -3.66 21.16
N HIS A 4 -7.36 -3.08 20.36
CA HIS A 4 -8.02 -3.80 19.28
C HIS A 4 -7.06 -4.17 18.15
N VAL A 5 -6.23 -3.24 17.68
CA VAL A 5 -5.22 -3.52 16.64
C VAL A 5 -4.19 -4.53 17.12
N GLN A 6 -3.73 -4.44 18.37
CA GLN A 6 -2.78 -5.42 18.90
C GLN A 6 -3.41 -6.79 19.09
N GLN A 7 -4.69 -6.84 19.47
CA GLN A 7 -5.45 -8.08 19.57
C GLN A 7 -5.62 -8.73 18.19
N THR A 8 -6.09 -7.99 17.18
CA THR A 8 -6.28 -8.54 15.83
C THR A 8 -4.96 -8.99 15.21
N ARG A 9 -3.87 -8.25 15.44
CA ARG A 9 -2.52 -8.68 15.06
C ARG A 9 -2.12 -10.01 15.71
N ALA A 10 -2.39 -10.18 17.00
CA ALA A 10 -2.07 -11.41 17.73
C ALA A 10 -2.92 -12.60 17.25
N GLU A 11 -4.22 -12.40 17.05
CA GLU A 11 -5.15 -13.41 16.52
C GLU A 11 -4.70 -13.88 15.13
N THR A 12 -4.36 -12.92 14.26
CA THR A 12 -3.95 -13.21 12.89
C THR A 12 -2.56 -13.84 12.82
N ALA A 13 -1.65 -13.48 13.74
CA ALA A 13 -0.34 -14.14 13.84
C ALA A 13 -0.45 -15.61 14.28
N ALA A 14 -1.52 -16.00 14.99
CA ALA A 14 -1.79 -17.39 15.34
C ALA A 14 -2.47 -18.19 14.20
N ASP A 15 -3.02 -17.52 13.19
CA ASP A 15 -3.71 -18.12 12.04
C ASP A 15 -2.72 -18.37 10.88
N GLN A 16 -2.39 -19.64 10.61
CA GLN A 16 -1.44 -20.03 9.56
C GLN A 16 -1.94 -19.73 8.13
N ASP A 17 -3.25 -19.57 7.98
CA ASP A 17 -3.89 -19.24 6.70
C ASP A 17 -4.14 -17.74 6.56
N ALA A 18 -3.64 -16.94 7.49
CA ALA A 18 -3.73 -15.50 7.42
C ALA A 18 -2.44 -14.86 6.90
N LEU A 19 -2.62 -13.95 5.95
CA LEU A 19 -1.58 -13.05 5.46
C LEU A 19 -1.85 -11.66 6.01
N ARG A 20 -0.85 -11.07 6.66
CA ARG A 20 -0.89 -9.68 7.12
C ARG A 20 -0.12 -8.81 6.15
N ILE A 21 -0.77 -7.75 5.69
CA ILE A 21 -0.17 -6.73 4.85
C ILE A 21 -0.40 -5.36 5.46
N SER A 22 0.49 -4.42 5.14
CA SER A 22 0.22 -2.99 5.32
C SER A 22 0.15 -2.33 3.95
N ILE A 23 -0.83 -1.44 3.76
CA ILE A 23 -0.96 -0.65 2.54
C ILE A 23 -0.81 0.83 2.86
N ASP A 24 -0.16 1.56 1.95
CA ASP A 24 0.10 2.98 2.12
C ASP A 24 0.22 3.67 0.77
N THR A 25 -0.22 4.93 0.72
CA THR A 25 0.08 5.84 -0.38
C THR A 25 1.11 6.84 0.09
N LYS A 26 2.17 7.00 -0.71
CA LYS A 26 3.22 7.97 -0.39
C LYS A 26 3.01 9.28 -1.16
N ALA A 27 3.78 10.29 -0.77
CA ALA A 27 3.78 11.58 -1.44
C ALA A 27 4.00 11.43 -2.95
N LYS A 28 3.22 12.20 -3.72
CA LYS A 28 3.29 12.21 -5.19
C LYS A 28 4.67 12.68 -5.64
N VAL A 29 5.24 11.97 -6.61
CA VAL A 29 6.58 12.25 -7.13
C VAL A 29 6.47 12.98 -8.46
N LYS A 30 6.97 14.22 -8.50
CA LYS A 30 7.12 14.97 -9.75
C LYS A 30 8.33 14.44 -10.53
N VAL A 31 8.12 14.07 -11.78
CA VAL A 31 9.17 13.63 -12.71
C VAL A 31 9.53 14.78 -13.63
N GLY A 32 10.83 14.98 -13.83
CA GLY A 32 11.44 16.03 -14.63
C GLY A 32 12.86 16.29 -14.15
N ASP A 33 13.57 17.21 -14.81
CA ASP A 33 14.97 17.57 -14.51
C ASP A 33 15.11 18.41 -13.24
N PHE A 34 14.41 18.06 -12.16
CA PHE A 34 14.41 18.80 -10.91
C PHE A 34 15.63 18.47 -10.05
N SER A 35 16.24 19.49 -9.47
CA SER A 35 17.31 19.32 -8.49
C SER A 35 16.76 18.65 -7.22
N ARG A 36 17.30 17.49 -6.86
CA ARG A 36 16.97 16.77 -5.61
C ARG A 36 18.10 16.81 -4.58
N GLY A 37 19.07 17.72 -4.76
CA GLY A 37 20.22 17.86 -3.86
C GLY A 37 21.18 16.66 -3.84
N GLY A 38 21.16 15.83 -4.89
CA GLY A 38 22.07 14.70 -5.03
C GLY A 38 23.44 15.09 -5.58
N GLU A 39 24.42 14.20 -5.43
CA GLU A 39 25.78 14.37 -5.95
C GLU A 39 26.05 13.39 -7.09
N ALA A 40 26.71 13.85 -8.15
CA ALA A 40 27.14 13.03 -9.27
C ALA A 40 28.67 13.02 -9.37
N ARG A 41 29.26 11.84 -9.57
CA ARG A 41 30.70 11.71 -9.83
C ARG A 41 30.96 11.88 -11.32
N GLY A 42 31.05 13.12 -11.78
CA GLY A 42 31.35 13.48 -13.16
C GLY A 42 32.36 14.63 -13.24
N GLY A 43 32.98 14.82 -14.40
CA GLY A 43 33.87 15.96 -14.63
C GLY A 43 33.15 17.31 -14.70
N GLU A 44 31.82 17.30 -14.83
CA GLU A 44 30.97 18.48 -14.91
C GLU A 44 29.70 18.29 -14.05
N ALA A 45 29.12 19.40 -13.60
CA ALA A 45 27.87 19.40 -12.85
C ALA A 45 26.67 19.08 -13.76
N VAL A 46 25.79 18.19 -13.30
CA VAL A 46 24.53 17.90 -13.98
C VAL A 46 23.63 19.14 -13.90
N ARG A 47 23.12 19.60 -15.04
CA ARG A 47 22.16 20.71 -15.09
C ARG A 47 20.81 20.22 -14.62
N ALA A 48 20.18 20.98 -13.72
CA ALA A 48 18.85 20.69 -13.20
C ALA A 48 18.10 22.02 -12.95
N LEU A 49 16.77 21.95 -12.99
CA LEU A 49 15.85 22.99 -12.60
C LEU A 49 15.85 23.14 -11.07
N ASP A 50 15.89 24.38 -10.60
CA ASP A 50 15.85 24.72 -9.17
C ASP A 50 14.41 24.71 -8.60
N HIS A 51 13.41 24.84 -9.46
CA HIS A 51 11.99 24.83 -9.09
C HIS A 51 11.22 23.68 -9.75
N ASP A 52 10.38 23.02 -8.96
CA ASP A 52 9.50 21.92 -9.37
C ASP A 52 8.21 22.39 -10.09
N ILE A 53 8.36 23.18 -11.14
CA ILE A 53 7.27 23.74 -11.95
C ILE A 53 7.10 22.92 -13.23
N ALA A 54 5.85 22.72 -13.66
CA ALA A 54 5.49 22.02 -14.90
C ALA A 54 6.18 20.65 -15.07
N PRO A 55 5.95 19.69 -14.15
CA PRO A 55 6.54 18.36 -14.25
C PRO A 55 6.10 17.65 -15.52
N GLU A 56 7.01 16.87 -16.10
CA GLU A 56 6.72 16.02 -17.26
C GLU A 56 5.65 14.98 -16.94
N SER A 57 5.69 14.44 -15.72
CA SER A 57 4.63 13.61 -15.17
C SER A 57 4.60 13.64 -13.64
N ILE A 58 3.49 13.20 -13.06
CA ILE A 58 3.37 12.99 -11.62
C ILE A 58 3.09 11.51 -11.40
N LEU A 59 3.94 10.87 -10.60
CA LEU A 59 3.76 9.49 -10.16
C LEU A 59 3.07 9.46 -8.80
N VAL A 60 2.06 8.61 -8.68
CA VAL A 60 1.37 8.30 -7.45
C VAL A 60 1.83 6.91 -6.99
N PRO A 61 2.67 6.83 -5.95
CA PRO A 61 3.10 5.55 -5.40
C PRO A 61 2.00 4.92 -4.53
N PHE A 62 1.74 3.64 -4.78
CA PHE A 62 0.99 2.75 -3.90
C PHE A 62 1.90 1.61 -3.46
N GLY A 63 2.02 1.40 -2.15
CA GLY A 63 2.84 0.37 -1.56
C GLY A 63 2.01 -0.69 -0.85
N VAL A 64 2.40 -1.95 -1.02
CA VAL A 64 1.95 -3.09 -0.22
C VAL A 64 3.16 -3.72 0.46
N LEU A 65 3.14 -3.82 1.78
CA LEU A 65 4.17 -4.51 2.56
C LEU A 65 3.59 -5.82 3.10
N GLU A 66 4.09 -6.94 2.61
CA GLU A 66 3.80 -8.26 3.19
C GLU A 66 4.55 -8.39 4.52
N MET A 67 3.83 -8.40 5.63
CA MET A 67 4.44 -8.40 6.96
C MET A 67 4.81 -9.81 7.39
N ASN A 68 3.83 -10.71 7.40
CA ASN A 68 3.97 -12.08 7.88
C ASN A 68 2.81 -12.97 7.41
N ARG A 69 3.04 -14.28 7.38
CA ARG A 69 2.03 -15.32 7.20
C ARG A 69 1.95 -16.16 8.47
N GLY A 70 0.81 -16.13 9.17
CA GLY A 70 0.72 -16.64 10.54
C GLY A 70 1.90 -16.13 11.39
N ALA A 71 2.65 -17.03 12.02
CA ALA A 71 3.80 -16.63 12.85
C ALA A 71 5.10 -16.35 12.05
N VAL A 72 5.11 -16.55 10.73
CA VAL A 72 6.33 -16.48 9.90
C VAL A 72 6.49 -15.07 9.30
N PRO A 73 7.54 -14.31 9.65
CA PRO A 73 7.82 -13.01 9.05
C PRO A 73 8.18 -13.11 7.57
N ILE A 74 7.79 -12.10 6.77
CA ILE A 74 8.08 -12.02 5.34
C ILE A 74 8.85 -10.71 5.02
N HIS A 75 8.28 -9.55 5.36
CA HIS A 75 8.83 -8.22 5.08
C HIS A 75 9.16 -7.97 3.60
N GLN A 76 8.27 -8.36 2.69
CA GLN A 76 8.42 -8.17 1.24
C GLN A 76 7.63 -6.93 0.79
N PRO A 77 8.28 -5.87 0.28
CA PRO A 77 7.59 -4.75 -0.31
C PRO A 77 7.18 -5.04 -1.77
N TRP A 78 6.07 -4.45 -2.18
CA TRP A 78 5.58 -4.38 -3.55
C TRP A 78 5.08 -2.96 -3.82
N PHE A 79 5.32 -2.45 -5.03
CA PHE A 79 4.99 -1.08 -5.39
C PHE A 79 4.30 -0.99 -6.75
N LEU A 80 3.32 -0.10 -6.84
CA LEU A 80 2.72 0.36 -8.08
C LEU A 80 2.90 1.87 -8.20
N PHE A 81 3.24 2.33 -9.40
CA PHE A 81 3.33 3.75 -9.71
C PHE A 81 2.26 4.12 -10.74
N GLY A 82 1.20 4.79 -10.27
CA GLY A 82 0.16 5.32 -11.13
C GLY A 82 0.57 6.67 -11.72
N HIS A 83 0.07 6.99 -12.91
CA HIS A 83 0.29 8.30 -13.56
C HIS A 83 -0.89 9.27 -13.38
N SER A 84 -1.92 8.87 -12.62
CA SER A 84 -3.18 9.61 -12.48
C SER A 84 -3.40 10.09 -11.04
N LYS A 85 -4.65 10.11 -10.57
CA LYS A 85 -4.99 10.53 -9.21
C LYS A 85 -4.99 9.32 -8.28
N GLU A 86 -4.58 9.56 -7.04
CA GLU A 86 -4.86 8.68 -5.93
C GLU A 86 -6.38 8.66 -5.68
N THR A 87 -7.01 7.53 -5.95
CA THR A 87 -8.47 7.31 -5.75
C THR A 87 -8.70 5.95 -5.12
N SER A 88 -9.86 5.76 -4.48
CA SER A 88 -10.27 4.43 -3.98
C SER A 88 -10.16 3.32 -5.04
N ASP A 89 -10.48 3.64 -6.31
CA ASP A 89 -10.39 2.68 -7.42
C ASP A 89 -8.94 2.35 -7.77
N PHE A 90 -8.06 3.34 -7.84
CA PHE A 90 -6.62 3.13 -8.07
C PHE A 90 -6.01 2.20 -7.01
N LEU A 91 -6.37 2.38 -5.74
CA LEU A 91 -5.86 1.55 -4.64
C LEU A 91 -6.43 0.14 -4.69
N ALA A 92 -7.71 -0.01 -4.99
CA ALA A 92 -8.32 -1.33 -5.14
C ALA A 92 -7.77 -2.09 -6.34
N ASP A 93 -7.56 -1.42 -7.47
CA ASP A 93 -6.92 -2.01 -8.66
C ASP A 93 -5.48 -2.42 -8.36
N GLY A 94 -4.73 -1.57 -7.63
CA GLY A 94 -3.37 -1.89 -7.18
C GLY A 94 -3.33 -3.11 -6.26
N LEU A 95 -4.28 -3.22 -5.33
CA LEU A 95 -4.41 -4.39 -4.45
C LEU A 95 -4.74 -5.66 -5.25
N ASP A 96 -5.60 -5.57 -6.27
CA ASP A 96 -5.93 -6.69 -7.14
C ASP A 96 -4.71 -7.14 -7.97
N LEU A 97 -3.93 -6.20 -8.50
CA LEU A 97 -2.69 -6.49 -9.21
C LEU A 97 -1.68 -7.22 -8.31
N TRP A 98 -1.40 -6.66 -7.12
CA TRP A 98 -0.52 -7.29 -6.13
C TRP A 98 -1.00 -8.70 -5.80
N TRP A 99 -2.28 -8.88 -5.49
CA TRP A 99 -2.81 -10.20 -5.13
C TRP A 99 -2.67 -11.20 -6.28
N ASN A 100 -2.98 -10.81 -7.51
CA ASN A 100 -2.86 -11.72 -8.66
C ASN A 100 -1.42 -12.17 -8.92
N GLU A 101 -0.45 -11.31 -8.69
CA GLU A 101 0.97 -11.64 -8.80
C GLU A 101 1.44 -12.54 -7.64
N ARG A 102 1.00 -12.24 -6.41
CA ARG A 102 1.57 -12.81 -5.18
C ARG A 102 0.82 -14.00 -4.61
N LYS A 103 -0.45 -14.22 -4.97
CA LYS A 103 -1.31 -15.29 -4.43
C LYS A 103 -0.73 -16.69 -4.63
N VAL A 104 0.05 -16.92 -5.69
CA VAL A 104 0.69 -18.23 -5.94
C VAL A 104 1.72 -18.54 -4.85
N VAL A 105 2.50 -17.53 -4.44
CA VAL A 105 3.48 -17.66 -3.35
C VAL A 105 2.79 -17.80 -2.00
N HIS A 106 1.62 -17.18 -1.85
CA HIS A 106 0.79 -17.24 -0.64
C HIS A 106 -0.31 -18.32 -0.72
N GLY A 107 -0.03 -19.43 -1.39
CA GLY A 107 -0.99 -20.52 -1.56
C GLY A 107 -1.57 -21.02 -0.22
N GLY A 108 -2.90 -21.17 -0.16
CA GLY A 108 -3.63 -21.60 1.04
C GLY A 108 -4.08 -20.47 1.96
N VAL A 109 -3.75 -19.21 1.66
CA VAL A 109 -4.27 -18.07 2.43
C VAL A 109 -5.79 -17.96 2.25
N ARG A 110 -6.50 -17.87 3.38
CA ARG A 110 -7.96 -17.72 3.46
C ARG A 110 -8.38 -16.39 4.10
N ARG A 111 -7.47 -15.74 4.82
CA ARG A 111 -7.70 -14.45 5.46
C ARG A 111 -6.60 -13.46 5.06
N LEU A 112 -7.01 -12.27 4.62
CA LEU A 112 -6.14 -11.15 4.35
C LEU A 112 -6.43 -10.05 5.37
N HIS A 113 -5.49 -9.82 6.29
CA HIS A 113 -5.55 -8.74 7.27
C HIS A 113 -4.74 -7.55 6.75
N ILE A 114 -5.43 -6.44 6.52
CA ILE A 114 -4.88 -5.24 5.88
C ILE A 114 -4.78 -4.14 6.94
N GLU A 115 -3.56 -3.72 7.23
CA GLU A 115 -3.29 -2.54 8.05
C GLU A 115 -3.20 -1.31 7.16
N LEU A 116 -4.03 -0.31 7.45
CA LEU A 116 -4.16 0.91 6.65
C LEU A 116 -4.39 2.12 7.54
N ASP A 117 -4.05 3.30 7.02
CA ASP A 117 -4.51 4.54 7.61
C ASP A 117 -6.00 4.77 7.31
N ASN A 118 -6.60 5.77 7.94
CA ASN A 118 -7.98 6.17 7.68
C ASN A 118 -8.02 7.39 6.74
N GLY A 119 -7.13 7.41 5.74
CA GLY A 119 -7.04 8.49 4.73
C GLY A 119 -8.29 8.59 3.87
N PRO A 120 -8.53 9.72 3.19
CA PRO A 120 -9.81 10.03 2.53
C PRO A 120 -10.23 9.00 1.47
N GLU A 121 -9.28 8.36 0.80
CA GLU A 121 -9.55 7.38 -0.26
C GLU A 121 -9.71 5.95 0.25
N VAL A 122 -9.26 5.66 1.48
CA VAL A 122 -9.37 4.33 2.11
C VAL A 122 -10.21 4.34 3.38
N ALA A 123 -10.83 5.46 3.73
CA ALA A 123 -11.51 5.64 5.00
C ALA A 123 -12.61 4.61 5.22
N SER A 124 -12.84 4.24 6.48
CA SER A 124 -13.89 3.30 6.88
C SER A 124 -15.31 3.76 6.52
N SER A 125 -15.51 5.04 6.24
CA SER A 125 -16.78 5.61 5.76
C SER A 125 -16.85 5.75 4.24
N ARG A 126 -15.77 5.47 3.50
CA ARG A 126 -15.69 5.63 2.04
C ARG A 126 -16.37 4.44 1.35
N THR A 127 -17.63 4.61 0.99
CA THR A 127 -18.45 3.56 0.36
C THR A 127 -17.81 2.96 -0.89
N GLN A 128 -17.17 3.76 -1.73
CA GLN A 128 -16.50 3.25 -2.94
C GLN A 128 -15.40 2.25 -2.58
N PHE A 129 -14.51 2.60 -1.64
CA PHE A 129 -13.43 1.71 -1.22
C PHE A 129 -13.99 0.41 -0.62
N LEU A 130 -14.97 0.51 0.30
CA LEU A 130 -15.60 -0.66 0.90
C LEU A 130 -16.27 -1.57 -0.15
N ASN A 131 -16.99 -0.99 -1.11
CA ASN A 131 -17.61 -1.74 -2.20
C ASN A 131 -16.56 -2.51 -3.03
N ARG A 132 -15.43 -1.86 -3.31
CA ARG A 132 -14.31 -2.49 -4.01
C ARG A 132 -13.67 -3.62 -3.19
N MET A 133 -13.54 -3.47 -1.86
CA MET A 133 -13.01 -4.51 -0.98
C MET A 133 -13.94 -5.72 -0.86
N VAL A 134 -15.26 -5.49 -0.83
CA VAL A 134 -16.27 -6.58 -0.91
C VAL A 134 -16.14 -7.33 -2.24
N GLY A 135 -16.08 -6.61 -3.35
CA GLY A 135 -15.89 -7.22 -4.67
C GLY A 135 -14.56 -7.99 -4.80
N PHE A 136 -13.50 -7.51 -4.15
CA PHE A 136 -12.22 -8.23 -4.06
C PHE A 136 -12.36 -9.53 -3.27
N ALA A 137 -12.99 -9.49 -2.09
CA ALA A 137 -13.21 -10.66 -1.24
C ALA A 137 -14.03 -11.73 -1.96
N ASP A 138 -15.11 -11.31 -2.63
CA ASP A 138 -15.97 -12.22 -3.40
C ASP A 138 -15.24 -12.86 -4.58
N ARG A 139 -14.46 -12.06 -5.32
CA ARG A 139 -13.70 -12.51 -6.50
C ARG A 139 -12.63 -13.54 -6.13
N HIS A 140 -11.89 -13.28 -5.06
CA HIS A 140 -10.74 -14.09 -4.66
C HIS A 140 -11.05 -15.13 -3.60
N ARG A 141 -12.30 -15.16 -3.09
CA ARG A 141 -12.76 -16.09 -2.04
C ARG A 141 -11.86 -16.04 -0.80
N VAL A 142 -11.46 -14.83 -0.42
CA VAL A 142 -10.62 -14.55 0.75
C VAL A 142 -11.37 -13.62 1.70
N THR A 143 -11.30 -13.89 2.99
CA THR A 143 -11.85 -13.00 4.02
C THR A 143 -10.94 -11.79 4.15
N VAL A 144 -11.46 -10.59 3.92
CA VAL A 144 -10.72 -9.33 4.09
C VAL A 144 -11.06 -8.71 5.44
N GLU A 145 -10.03 -8.45 6.24
CA GLU A 145 -10.12 -7.76 7.53
C GLU A 145 -9.37 -6.42 7.43
N LEU A 146 -10.09 -5.31 7.57
CA LEU A 146 -9.52 -3.96 7.51
C LEU A 146 -9.21 -3.46 8.92
N ALA A 147 -7.93 -3.31 9.23
CA ALA A 147 -7.44 -2.82 10.52
C ALA A 147 -6.94 -1.37 10.39
N TYR A 148 -7.80 -0.42 10.78
CA TYR A 148 -7.49 1.00 10.74
C TYR A 148 -6.56 1.39 11.90
N LEU A 149 -5.39 1.93 11.55
CA LEU A 149 -4.44 2.44 12.53
C LEU A 149 -4.96 3.74 13.16
N PRO A 150 -4.78 3.96 14.48
CA PRO A 150 -5.24 5.18 15.13
C PRO A 150 -4.57 6.45 14.55
N PRO A 151 -5.25 7.61 14.63
CA PRO A 151 -4.72 8.88 14.13
C PRO A 151 -3.32 9.19 14.71
N HIS A 152 -2.48 9.84 13.90
CA HIS A 152 -1.10 10.24 14.25
C HIS A 152 -0.05 9.13 14.39
N HIS A 153 -0.27 7.96 13.78
CA HIS A 153 0.73 6.88 13.74
C HIS A 153 1.12 6.45 12.32
N SER A 154 1.38 7.43 11.44
CA SER A 154 2.12 7.17 10.20
C SER A 154 3.61 7.05 10.54
N LYS A 155 4.25 5.95 10.10
CA LYS A 155 5.69 5.73 10.18
C LYS A 155 6.39 6.35 8.97
#